data_AF-A0A1I2F895-F1
#
_entry.id   AF-A0A1I2F895-F1
#
_cell.length_a   1.000
_cell.length_b   1.000
_cell.length_c   1.000
_cell.angle_alpha   90.00
_cell.angle_beta   90.00
_cell.angle_gamma   90.00
#
_symmetry.space_group_name_H-M   'P 1'
#
loop_
_entity.id
_entity.type
_entity.pdbx_description
1 polymer ?
#
loop_
_entity_poly.entity_id
_entity_poly.type
_entity_poly.pdbx_seq_one_letter_code
_entity_poly.pdbx_strand_id
1 'polypeptide(L)'
;MTYDEAYRALPMDGTEKLPIRWDLSQVQDTDEVLAARRSLVFLYWQGSQTDWTPIIPIGRFLYTDDLYQLVFAPFADVTNNEDPATGPLWVKTMGVEKVGADRATVTFCTDTGYWRRAGDEPQVRKDRAIVESYEMHYVQAGDGERRWLADRHFAIDLKRGPKYGAECTKWARHQP
;
A
#
# COMPACT_ATOMS: atom_id res chain seq x y z
N MET A 1 -5.22 -4.75 -20.76
CA MET A 1 -4.78 -3.70 -19.82
C MET A 1 -3.26 -3.63 -19.88
N THR A 2 -2.71 -2.44 -20.04
CA THR A 2 -1.27 -2.15 -19.96
C THR A 2 -0.88 -1.63 -18.57
N TYR A 3 0.41 -1.53 -18.27
CA TYR A 3 0.90 -0.89 -17.04
C TYR A 3 0.44 0.57 -16.92
N ASP A 4 0.49 1.34 -18.01
CA ASP A 4 0.04 2.73 -18.01
C ASP A 4 -1.46 2.84 -17.73
N GLU A 5 -2.27 1.95 -18.31
CA GLU A 5 -3.71 1.90 -18.03
C GLU A 5 -3.99 1.54 -16.58
N ALA A 6 -3.30 0.53 -16.04
CA ALA A 6 -3.41 0.11 -14.66
C ALA A 6 -3.00 1.23 -13.68
N TYR A 7 -1.91 1.93 -13.97
CA TYR A 7 -1.41 3.02 -13.14
C TYR A 7 -2.30 4.26 -13.19
N ARG A 8 -2.95 4.56 -14.31
CA ARG A 8 -3.96 5.63 -14.39
C ARG A 8 -5.22 5.29 -13.62
N ALA A 9 -5.60 4.01 -13.59
CA ALA A 9 -6.73 3.53 -12.80
C ALA A 9 -6.43 3.55 -11.28
N LEU A 10 -5.15 3.68 -10.89
CA LEU A 10 -4.70 3.69 -9.51
C LEU A 10 -4.33 5.11 -9.05
N PRO A 11 -5.20 5.79 -8.30
CA PRO A 11 -4.96 7.18 -7.91
C PRO A 11 -3.91 7.24 -6.78
N MET A 12 -2.68 7.62 -7.11
CA MET A 12 -1.58 7.68 -6.11
C MET A 12 -1.83 8.69 -4.99
N ASP A 13 -2.57 9.77 -5.26
CA ASP A 13 -2.94 10.80 -4.27
C ASP A 13 -4.29 10.51 -3.58
N GLY A 14 -4.77 9.26 -3.70
CA GLY A 14 -6.05 8.84 -3.15
C GLY A 14 -7.27 9.35 -3.94
N THR A 15 -8.45 9.13 -3.39
CA THR A 15 -9.74 9.59 -3.93
C THR A 15 -10.53 10.31 -2.85
N GLU A 16 -11.71 10.86 -3.19
CA GLU A 16 -12.64 11.37 -2.17
C GLU A 16 -13.00 10.31 -1.11
N LYS A 17 -13.12 9.04 -1.53
CA LYS A 17 -13.44 7.91 -0.62
C LYS A 17 -12.22 7.36 0.12
N LEU A 18 -11.03 7.55 -0.44
CA LEU A 18 -9.74 7.15 0.10
C LEU A 18 -8.76 8.33 0.12
N PRO A 19 -8.95 9.34 0.98
CA PRO A 19 -8.06 10.49 1.00
C PRO A 19 -6.70 10.10 1.59
N ILE A 20 -5.67 9.98 0.73
CA ILE A 20 -4.29 9.69 1.14
C ILE A 20 -3.46 10.97 1.05
N ARG A 21 -2.77 11.33 2.13
CA ARG A 21 -1.82 12.44 2.18
C ARG A 21 -0.39 11.91 2.35
N TRP A 22 0.46 12.15 1.36
CA TRP A 22 1.87 11.74 1.39
C TRP A 22 2.76 12.81 2.05
N ASP A 23 3.60 12.38 2.99
CA ASP A 23 4.76 13.12 3.44
C ASP A 23 5.97 12.75 2.54
N LEU A 24 6.30 13.68 1.64
CA LEU A 24 7.38 13.53 0.65
C LEU A 24 8.74 14.07 1.14
N SER A 25 8.84 14.50 2.40
CA SER A 25 9.98 15.27 2.88
C SER A 25 11.30 14.50 3.03
N GLN A 26 11.28 13.15 3.00
CA GLN A 26 12.40 12.34 3.51
C GLN A 26 13.01 11.36 2.51
N VAL A 27 12.40 11.09 1.36
CA VAL A 27 12.92 10.09 0.41
C VAL A 27 12.68 10.54 -1.03
N GLN A 28 13.71 10.41 -1.87
CA GLN A 28 13.61 10.64 -3.30
C GLN A 28 12.65 9.61 -3.93
N ASP A 29 11.89 10.04 -4.92
CA ASP A 29 11.04 9.17 -5.72
C ASP A 29 11.89 8.30 -6.66
N THR A 30 12.45 7.22 -6.13
CA THR A 30 13.07 6.14 -6.91
C THR A 30 12.01 5.15 -7.39
N ASP A 31 12.33 4.37 -8.43
CA ASP A 31 11.36 3.46 -9.06
C ASP A 31 10.77 2.44 -8.07
N GLU A 32 11.58 1.85 -7.19
CA GLU A 32 11.08 0.93 -6.17
C GLU A 32 10.17 1.61 -5.15
N VAL A 33 10.42 2.88 -4.81
CA VAL A 33 9.59 3.65 -3.88
C VAL A 33 8.25 3.93 -4.54
N LEU A 34 8.26 4.41 -5.78
CA LEU A 34 7.02 4.67 -6.53
C LEU A 34 6.19 3.40 -6.74
N ALA A 35 6.83 2.26 -7.03
CA ALA A 35 6.15 0.96 -7.12
C ALA A 35 5.55 0.51 -5.77
N ALA A 36 6.29 0.69 -4.67
CA ALA A 36 5.80 0.37 -3.33
C ALA A 36 4.62 1.27 -2.91
N ARG A 37 4.67 2.58 -3.22
CA ARG A 37 3.56 3.51 -2.96
C ARG A 37 2.30 3.11 -3.72
N ARG A 38 2.42 2.71 -4.99
CA ARG A 38 1.28 2.18 -5.77
C ARG A 38 0.71 0.92 -5.14
N SER A 39 1.56 -0.01 -4.72
CA SER A 39 1.13 -1.24 -4.04
C SER A 39 0.37 -0.93 -2.74
N LEU A 40 0.84 0.06 -1.96
CA LEU A 40 0.15 0.54 -0.76
C LEU A 40 -1.22 1.13 -1.07
N VAL A 41 -1.29 2.05 -2.04
CA VAL A 41 -2.55 2.68 -2.47
C VAL A 41 -3.56 1.62 -2.92
N PHE A 42 -3.11 0.61 -3.65
CA PHE A 42 -3.96 -0.49 -4.09
C PHE A 42 -4.60 -1.25 -2.92
N LEU A 43 -3.82 -1.60 -1.88
CA LEU A 43 -4.37 -2.32 -0.72
C LEU A 43 -5.39 -1.50 0.06
N TYR A 44 -5.12 -0.21 0.25
CA TYR A 44 -6.08 0.68 0.91
C TYR A 44 -7.31 0.92 0.03
N TRP A 45 -7.15 0.98 -1.30
CA TRP A 45 -8.27 1.07 -2.23
C TRP A 45 -9.13 -0.20 -2.18
N GLN A 46 -8.54 -1.39 -2.26
CA GLN A 46 -9.25 -2.66 -2.07
C GLN A 46 -10.04 -2.66 -0.75
N GLY A 47 -9.41 -2.26 0.36
CA GLY A 47 -10.05 -2.18 1.67
C GLY A 47 -11.21 -1.17 1.78
N SER A 48 -11.31 -0.22 0.84
CA SER A 48 -12.35 0.81 0.80
C SER A 48 -13.56 0.46 -0.07
N GLN A 49 -13.55 -0.71 -0.71
CA GLN A 49 -14.52 -1.10 -1.71
C GLN A 49 -15.24 -2.38 -1.31
N THR A 50 -16.51 -2.47 -1.70
CA THR A 50 -17.35 -3.66 -1.54
C THR A 50 -17.26 -4.58 -2.77
N ASP A 51 -17.05 -3.98 -3.93
CA ASP A 51 -16.84 -4.66 -5.22
C ASP A 51 -15.36 -4.59 -5.61
N TRP A 52 -14.72 -5.75 -5.63
CA TRP A 52 -13.30 -5.92 -5.95
C TRP A 52 -13.06 -6.34 -7.39
N THR A 53 -14.10 -6.69 -8.15
CA THR A 53 -13.99 -7.12 -9.54
C THR A 53 -13.24 -6.14 -10.45
N PRO A 54 -13.45 -4.81 -10.36
CA PRO A 54 -12.69 -3.87 -11.19
C PRO A 54 -11.27 -3.60 -10.68
N ILE A 55 -10.95 -4.00 -9.44
CA ILE A 55 -9.73 -3.59 -8.73
C ILE A 55 -8.70 -4.70 -8.79
N ILE A 56 -9.07 -5.93 -8.41
CA ILE A 56 -8.14 -7.06 -8.29
C ILE A 56 -7.32 -7.30 -9.56
N PRO A 57 -7.86 -7.19 -10.80
CA PRO A 57 -7.03 -7.33 -12.00
C PRO A 57 -5.85 -6.35 -12.09
N ILE A 58 -5.94 -5.17 -11.47
CA ILE A 58 -4.86 -4.16 -11.41
C ILE A 58 -3.67 -4.69 -10.60
N GLY A 59 -3.91 -5.58 -9.63
CA GLY A 59 -2.85 -6.18 -8.80
C GLY A 59 -1.75 -6.88 -9.61
N ARG A 60 -2.05 -7.42 -10.80
CA ARG A 60 -1.06 -8.04 -11.70
C ARG A 60 0.06 -7.09 -12.15
N PHE A 61 -0.20 -5.79 -12.10
CA PHE A 61 0.75 -4.75 -12.48
C PHE A 61 1.53 -4.20 -11.28
N LEU A 62 1.23 -4.65 -10.06
CA LEU A 62 1.80 -4.11 -8.83
C LEU A 62 2.59 -5.17 -8.06
N TYR A 63 2.17 -6.44 -8.17
CA TYR A 63 2.74 -7.56 -7.45
C TYR A 63 3.43 -8.55 -8.39
N THR A 64 4.40 -9.30 -7.87
CA THR A 64 4.96 -10.45 -8.58
C THR A 64 3.85 -11.46 -8.89
N ASP A 65 3.98 -12.22 -9.99
CA ASP A 65 2.94 -13.15 -10.40
C ASP A 65 2.63 -14.16 -9.28
N ASP A 66 3.67 -14.72 -8.64
CA ASP A 66 3.52 -15.64 -7.50
C ASP A 66 2.66 -15.04 -6.38
N LEU A 67 2.97 -13.81 -5.94
CA LEU A 67 2.19 -13.15 -4.88
C LEU A 67 0.76 -12.85 -5.36
N TYR A 68 0.61 -12.40 -6.62
CA TYR A 68 -0.70 -12.12 -7.19
C TYR A 68 -1.59 -13.35 -7.22
N GLN A 69 -1.09 -14.47 -7.76
CA GLN A 69 -1.85 -15.71 -7.86
C GLN A 69 -2.22 -16.25 -6.47
N LEU A 70 -1.33 -16.13 -5.50
CA LEU A 70 -1.55 -16.64 -4.15
C LEU A 70 -2.55 -15.79 -3.35
N VAL A 71 -2.44 -14.46 -3.44
CA VAL A 71 -3.11 -13.54 -2.50
C VAL A 71 -4.30 -12.82 -3.12
N PHE A 72 -4.25 -12.46 -4.40
CA PHE A 72 -5.27 -11.58 -5.00
C PHE A 72 -6.16 -12.30 -6.00
N ALA A 73 -5.61 -13.18 -6.85
CA ALA A 73 -6.40 -13.91 -7.84
C ALA A 73 -7.61 -14.66 -7.27
N PRO A 74 -7.57 -15.28 -6.07
CA PRO A 74 -8.74 -15.96 -5.48
C PRO A 74 -9.91 -15.03 -5.16
N PHE A 75 -9.68 -13.71 -5.09
CA PHE A 75 -10.69 -12.72 -4.71
C PHE A 75 -11.17 -11.86 -5.89
N ALA A 76 -10.84 -12.24 -7.14
CA ALA A 76 -11.17 -11.46 -8.33
C ALA A 76 -12.68 -11.25 -8.54
N ASP A 77 -13.52 -12.14 -8.01
CA ASP A 77 -14.98 -12.08 -8.18
C ASP A 77 -15.73 -11.69 -6.88
N VAL A 78 -15.03 -11.15 -5.88
CA VAL A 78 -15.65 -10.70 -4.62
C VAL A 78 -16.42 -9.40 -4.86
N THR A 79 -17.72 -9.44 -4.59
CA THR A 79 -18.65 -8.32 -4.79
C THR A 79 -19.42 -7.92 -3.52
N ASN A 80 -19.17 -8.62 -2.41
CA ASN A 80 -19.92 -8.50 -1.16
C ASN A 80 -19.02 -8.42 0.08
N ASN A 81 -17.94 -7.62 0.03
CA ASN A 81 -17.17 -7.34 1.23
C ASN A 81 -18.00 -6.45 2.18
N GLU A 82 -18.43 -7.02 3.30
CA GLU A 82 -19.10 -6.29 4.36
C GLU A 82 -18.07 -5.40 5.08
N ASP A 83 -18.47 -4.17 5.42
CA ASP A 83 -17.66 -3.20 6.16
C ASP A 83 -16.42 -2.61 5.44
N PRO A 84 -16.60 -1.92 4.30
CA PRO A 84 -15.51 -1.17 3.66
C PRO A 84 -14.97 -0.10 4.61
N ALA A 85 -13.67 0.13 4.56
CA ALA A 85 -13.04 1.17 5.34
C ALA A 85 -13.08 2.54 4.65
N THR A 86 -13.17 3.60 5.45
CA THR A 86 -13.27 4.98 5.00
C THR A 86 -12.48 5.89 5.94
N GLY A 87 -12.12 7.07 5.44
CA GLY A 87 -11.45 8.12 6.19
C GLY A 87 -10.06 8.46 5.66
N PRO A 88 -9.43 9.52 6.19
CA PRO A 88 -8.12 9.95 5.74
C PRO A 88 -7.00 9.04 6.26
N LEU A 89 -6.01 8.88 5.40
CA LEU A 89 -4.72 8.27 5.67
C LEU A 89 -3.63 9.31 5.49
N TRP A 90 -2.62 9.27 6.37
CA TRP A 90 -1.36 9.96 6.14
C TRP A 90 -0.29 8.89 6.00
N VAL A 91 0.59 9.05 5.02
CA VAL A 91 1.66 8.07 4.77
C VAL A 91 3.00 8.79 4.64
N LYS A 92 4.01 8.28 5.32
CA LYS A 92 5.40 8.73 5.22
C LYS A 92 6.30 7.57 4.82
N THR A 93 7.20 7.79 3.87
CA THR A 93 8.27 6.82 3.59
C THR A 93 9.32 6.93 4.70
N MET A 94 9.55 5.84 5.42
CA MET A 94 10.49 5.79 6.56
C MET A 94 11.89 5.36 6.13
N GLY A 95 12.00 4.51 5.11
CA GLY A 95 13.28 4.09 4.60
C GLY A 95 13.21 3.08 3.48
N VAL A 96 14.34 2.95 2.79
CA VAL A 96 14.56 1.98 1.73
C VAL A 96 15.80 1.17 2.08
N GLU A 97 15.64 -0.14 2.22
CA GLU A 97 16.72 -1.08 2.52
C GLU A 97 17.04 -1.88 1.27
N LYS A 98 18.15 -1.56 0.60
CA LYS A 98 18.62 -2.33 -0.55
C LYS A 98 19.26 -3.64 -0.07
N VAL A 99 18.69 -4.76 -0.50
CA VAL A 99 19.22 -6.11 -0.21
C VAL A 99 20.10 -6.60 -1.37
N GLY A 100 19.91 -6.05 -2.57
CA GLY A 100 20.73 -6.28 -3.76
C GLY A 100 20.33 -5.34 -4.91
N ALA A 101 20.90 -5.55 -6.09
CA ALA A 101 20.56 -4.75 -7.28
C ALA A 101 19.08 -4.86 -7.67
N ASP A 102 18.50 -6.05 -7.48
CA ASP A 102 17.13 -6.39 -7.88
C ASP A 102 16.17 -6.56 -6.69
N ARG A 103 16.59 -6.20 -5.47
CA ARG A 103 15.78 -6.37 -4.26
C ARG A 103 15.90 -5.18 -3.31
N ALA A 104 14.76 -4.68 -2.88
CA ALA A 104 14.66 -3.62 -1.89
C ALA A 104 13.53 -3.93 -0.91
N THR A 105 13.60 -3.41 0.30
CA THR A 105 12.42 -3.25 1.15
C THR A 105 12.13 -1.78 1.33
N VAL A 106 10.92 -1.37 0.97
CA VAL A 106 10.43 0.00 1.23
C VAL A 106 9.55 -0.06 2.46
N THR A 107 9.84 0.79 3.45
CA THR A 107 9.09 0.86 4.71
C THR A 107 8.33 2.17 4.79
N PHE A 108 7.06 2.07 5.15
CA PHE A 108 6.18 3.21 5.37
C PHE A 108 5.75 3.28 6.83
N CYS A 109 5.47 4.50 7.26
CA CYS A 109 4.62 4.75 8.41
C CYS A 109 3.28 5.23 7.89
N THR A 110 2.21 4.56 8.29
CA THR A 110 0.84 4.93 7.95
C THR A 110 0.08 5.30 9.21
N ASP A 111 -0.51 6.49 9.22
CA ASP A 111 -1.41 6.96 10.25
C ASP A 111 -2.85 6.56 9.88
N THR A 112 -3.33 5.51 10.53
CA THR A 112 -4.67 4.94 10.35
C THR A 112 -5.68 5.45 11.38
N GLY A 113 -5.38 6.55 12.07
CA GLY A 113 -6.18 7.01 13.21
C GLY A 113 -7.64 7.26 12.89
N TYR A 114 -7.92 7.70 11.66
CA TYR A 114 -9.27 7.98 11.16
C TYR A 114 -9.73 6.99 10.09
N TRP A 115 -8.89 6.01 9.75
CA TRP A 115 -9.21 4.94 8.82
C TRP A 115 -9.97 3.85 9.55
N ARG A 116 -11.28 3.75 9.28
CA ARG A 116 -12.19 2.87 10.04
C ARG A 116 -13.15 2.15 9.13
N ARG A 117 -13.63 0.99 9.56
CA ARG A 117 -14.68 0.27 8.84
C ARG A 117 -16.03 0.98 8.99
N ALA A 118 -16.92 0.81 8.01
CA ALA A 118 -18.24 1.43 8.02
C ALA A 118 -19.08 1.10 9.28
N GLY A 119 -18.93 -0.11 9.83
CA GLY A 119 -19.59 -0.55 11.05
C GLY A 119 -18.91 -0.14 12.37
N ASP A 120 -17.72 0.48 12.32
CA ASP A 120 -17.00 0.88 13.54
C ASP A 120 -17.54 2.19 14.12
N GLU A 121 -17.56 2.29 15.46
CA GLU A 121 -17.82 3.55 16.16
C GLU A 121 -16.84 4.66 15.73
N PRO A 122 -17.27 5.93 15.66
CA PRO A 122 -16.46 7.02 15.14
C PRO A 122 -15.43 7.52 16.17
N GLN A 123 -14.48 6.67 16.53
CA GLN A 123 -13.39 6.97 17.45
C GLN A 123 -12.03 6.92 16.75
N VAL A 124 -11.10 7.78 17.20
CA VAL A 124 -9.72 7.76 16.70
C VAL A 124 -9.01 6.53 17.26
N ARG A 125 -8.37 5.72 16.40
CA ARG A 125 -7.64 4.52 16.82
C ARG A 125 -6.46 4.89 17.71
N LYS A 126 -6.24 4.13 18.79
CA LYS A 126 -5.13 4.38 19.73
C LYS A 126 -3.79 3.90 19.17
N ASP A 127 -3.81 2.76 18.48
CA ASP A 127 -2.72 2.12 17.74
C ASP A 127 -2.66 2.62 16.28
N ARG A 128 -2.86 3.93 16.09
CA ARG A 128 -2.96 4.55 14.76
C ARG A 128 -1.69 4.47 13.91
N ALA A 129 -0.53 4.35 14.56
CA ALA A 129 0.78 4.36 13.90
C ALA A 129 1.17 2.96 13.44
N ILE A 130 1.12 2.71 12.13
CA ILE A 130 1.44 1.42 11.55
C ILE A 130 2.75 1.51 10.78
N VAL A 131 3.74 0.70 11.17
CA VAL A 131 4.93 0.46 10.35
C VAL A 131 4.61 -0.69 9.42
N GLU A 132 4.46 -0.42 8.14
CA GLU A 132 4.22 -1.41 7.09
C GLU A 132 5.40 -1.46 6.12
N SER A 133 5.64 -2.60 5.49
CA SER A 133 6.74 -2.72 4.54
C SER A 133 6.42 -3.60 3.35
N TYR A 134 7.09 -3.29 2.24
CA TYR A 134 6.93 -3.96 0.96
C TYR A 134 8.30 -4.44 0.51
N GLU A 135 8.45 -5.77 0.39
CA GLU A 135 9.60 -6.35 -0.30
C GLU A 135 9.36 -6.22 -1.79
N MET A 136 10.24 -5.48 -2.45
CA MET A 136 10.17 -5.15 -3.87
C MET A 136 11.22 -5.95 -4.62
N HIS A 137 10.84 -6.54 -5.73
CA HIS A 137 11.72 -7.23 -6.65
C HIS A 137 11.71 -6.56 -8.03
N TYR A 138 12.90 -6.41 -8.63
CA TYR A 138 13.03 -5.96 -10.01
C TYR A 138 13.01 -7.17 -10.94
N VAL A 139 11.86 -7.47 -11.55
CA VAL A 139 11.64 -8.71 -12.31
C VAL A 139 11.07 -8.41 -13.70
N GLN A 140 11.17 -9.38 -14.61
CA GLN A 140 10.49 -9.29 -15.89
C GLN A 140 8.97 -9.42 -15.69
N ALA A 141 8.24 -8.40 -16.13
CA ALA A 141 6.80 -8.31 -16.10
C ALA A 141 6.17 -9.05 -17.30
N GLY A 142 4.83 -9.18 -17.29
CA GLY A 142 4.08 -9.86 -18.35
C GLY A 142 4.16 -9.18 -19.73
N ASP A 143 4.62 -7.93 -19.80
CA ASP A 143 4.91 -7.21 -21.05
C ASP A 143 6.34 -7.43 -21.56
N GLY A 144 7.15 -8.21 -20.83
CA GLY A 144 8.54 -8.49 -21.16
C GLY A 144 9.55 -7.43 -20.66
N GLU A 145 9.08 -6.30 -20.12
CA GLU A 145 9.95 -5.27 -19.54
C GLU A 145 10.30 -5.60 -18.08
N ARG A 146 11.43 -5.09 -17.56
CA ARG A 146 11.75 -5.23 -16.14
C ARG A 146 11.11 -4.11 -15.33
N ARG A 147 10.44 -4.46 -14.23
CA ARG A 147 9.73 -3.52 -13.37
C ARG A 147 9.91 -3.91 -11.90
N TRP A 148 9.87 -2.91 -11.02
CA TRP A 148 9.79 -3.15 -9.58
C TRP A 148 8.36 -3.55 -9.24
N LEU A 149 8.19 -4.75 -8.68
CA LEU A 149 6.91 -5.29 -8.24
C LEU A 149 7.02 -5.72 -6.78
N ALA A 150 5.95 -5.59 -6.02
CA ALA A 150 5.88 -6.06 -4.65
C ALA A 150 5.78 -7.59 -4.63
N ASP A 151 6.71 -8.24 -3.93
CA ASP A 151 6.76 -9.68 -3.73
C ASP A 151 6.18 -10.11 -2.39
N ARG A 152 6.21 -9.19 -1.41
CA ARG A 152 5.60 -9.40 -0.10
C ARG A 152 5.19 -8.08 0.52
N HIS A 153 4.10 -8.13 1.29
CA HIS A 153 3.63 -7.03 2.13
C HIS A 153 3.53 -7.50 3.58
N PHE A 154 4.08 -6.69 4.49
CA PHE A 154 3.92 -6.83 5.93
C PHE A 154 3.08 -5.68 6.47
N ALA A 155 1.80 -5.95 6.74
CA ALA A 155 0.86 -4.94 7.25
C ALA A 155 1.28 -4.38 8.62
N ILE A 156 1.99 -5.16 9.42
CA ILE A 156 2.68 -4.72 10.63
C ILE A 156 4.08 -5.35 10.60
N ASP A 157 5.09 -4.56 10.26
CA ASP A 157 6.47 -5.02 10.18
C ASP A 157 7.13 -5.05 11.57
N LEU A 158 7.01 -6.20 12.24
CA LEU A 158 7.62 -6.43 13.55
C LEU A 158 9.15 -6.44 13.51
N LYS A 159 9.77 -6.72 12.35
CA LYS A 159 11.22 -6.73 12.19
C LYS A 159 11.78 -5.31 12.16
N ARG A 160 11.06 -4.38 11.51
CA ARG A 160 11.47 -2.97 11.37
C ARG A 160 10.80 -2.04 12.39
N GLY A 161 9.79 -2.52 13.12
CA GLY A 161 9.19 -1.85 14.27
C GLY A 161 10.21 -1.30 15.26
N PRO A 162 11.24 -2.07 15.71
CA PRO A 162 12.27 -1.55 16.60
C PRO A 162 13.07 -0.36 16.04
N LYS A 163 13.22 -0.27 14.71
CA LYS A 163 13.98 0.79 14.03
C LYS A 163 13.13 2.04 13.78
N TYR A 164 11.88 1.87 13.33
CA TYR A 164 11.04 2.97 12.85
C TYR A 164 9.82 3.29 13.72
N GLY A 165 9.44 2.40 14.63
CA GLY A 165 8.16 2.47 15.36
C GLY A 165 8.03 3.71 16.26
N ALA A 166 9.10 4.09 16.96
CA ALA A 166 9.08 5.26 17.83
C ALA A 166 8.89 6.57 17.04
N GLU A 167 9.58 6.72 15.91
CA GLU A 167 9.42 7.87 15.03
C GLU A 167 8.03 7.87 14.38
N CYS A 168 7.58 6.71 13.88
CA CYS A 168 6.25 6.55 13.31
C CYS A 168 5.15 6.96 14.30
N THR A 169 5.26 6.52 15.57
CA THR A 169 4.31 6.89 16.64
C THR A 169 4.33 8.38 16.98
N LYS A 170 5.50 9.02 16.91
CA LYS A 170 5.63 10.46 17.12
C LYS A 170 4.99 11.25 15.98
N TRP A 171 5.17 10.78 14.74
CA TRP A 171 4.69 11.41 13.52
C TRP A 171 3.18 11.20 13.31
N ALA A 172 2.64 10.00 13.56
CA ALA A 172 1.25 9.62 13.33
C ALA A 172 0.29 10.22 14.38
N ARG A 173 0.12 11.54 14.35
CA ARG A 173 -0.75 12.32 15.24
C ARG A 173 -1.61 13.31 14.46
N HIS A 174 -1.84 13.04 13.18
CA HIS A 174 -2.49 13.98 12.28
C HIS A 174 -3.96 14.19 12.64
N GLN A 175 -4.52 15.30 12.17
CA GLN A 175 -5.95 15.61 12.23
C GLN A 175 -6.42 15.99 10.80
N PRO A 176 -7.65 15.64 10.40
CA PRO A 176 -8.20 15.89 9.07
C PRO A 176 -8.12 17.35 8.62
#